data_AF-A0A1A8KN79-F1
#
_entry.id   AF-A0A1A8KN79-F1
#
_cell.length_a   1.000
_cell.length_b   1.000
_cell.length_c   1.000
_cell.angle_alpha   90.00
_cell.angle_beta   90.00
_cell.angle_gamma   90.00
#
_symmetry.space_group_name_H-M   'P 1'
#
loop_
_entity.id
_entity.type
_entity.pdbx_description
1 polymer ?
#
loop_
_entity_poly.entity_id
_entity_poly.type
_entity_poly.pdbx_seq_one_letter_code
_entity_poly.pdbx_strand_id
1 'polypeptide(L)'
;LGSVLVFHEPLQANHIKAICSAGPNCISPFKVQESELVDVSTKLLLHYSPKACRNPICLDLSPNALHGRLTGKKVVNWDIKDMINCVGGLPVLFPVLEQLALVTPGLQTSDP
;
A
#
# COMPACT_ATOMS: atom_id res chain seq x y z
N LEU A 1 -1.14 4.00 0.48
CA LEU A 1 -2.02 3.98 1.66
C LEU A 1 -1.39 4.89 2.71
N GLY A 2 -2.17 5.72 3.40
CA GLY A 2 -1.69 6.59 4.49
C GLY A 2 -1.99 5.99 5.88
N SER A 3 -1.56 6.66 6.94
CA SER A 3 -1.96 6.29 8.31
C SER A 3 -3.46 6.50 8.52
N VAL A 4 -4.08 5.67 9.36
CA VAL A 4 -5.48 5.74 9.77
C VAL A 4 -5.53 5.94 11.27
N LEU A 5 -6.28 6.95 11.70
CA LEU A 5 -6.45 7.33 13.09
C LEU A 5 -7.94 7.35 13.40
N VAL A 6 -8.35 6.74 14.50
CA VAL A 6 -9.74 6.78 14.99
C VAL A 6 -9.73 7.42 16.37
N PHE A 7 -10.62 8.38 16.58
CA PHE A 7 -10.79 9.08 17.85
C PHE A 7 -12.18 8.82 18.40
N HIS A 8 -12.31 8.72 19.73
CA HIS A 8 -13.60 8.55 20.39
C HIS A 8 -14.38 9.87 20.56
N GLU A 9 -13.72 10.99 20.27
CA GLU A 9 -14.28 12.34 20.28
C GLU A 9 -13.92 13.11 19.00
N PRO A 10 -14.75 14.10 18.61
CA PRO A 10 -14.43 14.98 17.49
C PRO A 10 -13.19 15.83 17.80
N LEU A 11 -12.33 16.00 16.79
CA LEU A 11 -11.14 16.85 16.88
C LEU A 11 -11.48 18.31 16.56
N GLN A 12 -10.80 19.24 17.25
CA GLN A 12 -10.86 20.66 16.93
C GLN A 12 -10.03 20.97 15.67
N ALA A 13 -10.31 22.10 15.01
CA ALA A 13 -9.63 22.50 13.78
C ALA A 13 -8.11 22.63 13.95
N ASN A 14 -7.67 23.09 15.11
CA ASN A 14 -6.28 23.22 15.55
C ASN A 14 -5.59 21.85 15.61
N HIS A 15 -6.24 20.83 16.19
CA HIS A 15 -5.72 19.45 16.20
C HIS A 15 -5.54 18.88 14.79
N ILE A 16 -6.53 19.11 13.90
CA ILE A 16 -6.46 18.65 12.51
C ILE A 16 -5.28 19.33 11.80
N LYS A 17 -5.12 20.66 11.97
CA LYS A 17 -4.00 21.41 11.40
C LYS A 17 -2.65 20.87 11.90
N ALA A 18 -2.50 20.61 13.19
CA ALA A 18 -1.28 20.05 13.75
C ALA A 18 -0.92 18.68 13.14
N ILE A 19 -1.91 17.77 13.06
CA ILE A 19 -1.72 16.44 12.44
C ILE A 19 -1.33 16.57 10.96
N CYS A 20 -2.00 17.44 10.20
CA CYS A 20 -1.68 17.65 8.79
C CYS A 20 -0.29 18.25 8.59
N SER A 21 0.11 19.20 9.45
CA SER A 21 1.43 19.86 9.39
C SER A 21 2.59 18.90 9.70
N ALA A 22 2.37 17.86 10.51
CA ALA A 22 3.37 16.81 10.74
C ALA A 22 3.74 16.03 9.47
N GLY A 23 2.87 16.07 8.45
CA GLY A 23 3.11 15.49 7.14
C GLY A 23 2.88 13.97 7.06
N PRO A 24 2.82 13.42 5.85
CA PRO A 24 2.39 12.04 5.59
C PRO A 24 3.38 10.96 6.05
N ASN A 25 4.61 11.35 6.38
CA ASN A 25 5.68 10.43 6.77
C ASN A 25 5.92 10.36 8.28
N CYS A 26 5.19 11.12 9.08
CA CYS A 26 5.32 11.12 10.53
C CYS A 26 4.81 9.80 11.11
N ILE A 27 5.73 8.97 11.64
CA ILE A 27 5.40 7.65 12.21
C ILE A 27 4.76 7.80 13.60
N SER A 28 5.05 8.90 14.29
CA SER A 28 4.62 9.12 15.67
C SER A 28 4.18 10.57 15.89
N PRO A 29 3.05 10.99 15.29
CA PRO A 29 2.60 12.39 15.38
C PRO A 29 2.34 12.85 16.82
N PHE A 30 2.08 11.93 17.75
CA PHE A 30 1.75 12.23 19.15
C PHE A 30 2.93 12.07 20.13
N LYS A 31 4.12 11.72 19.63
CA LYS A 31 5.30 11.48 20.49
C LYS A 31 6.07 12.77 20.79
N VAL A 32 5.87 13.80 19.98
CA VAL A 32 6.37 15.16 20.23
C VAL A 32 5.33 15.86 21.10
N GLN A 33 5.63 15.99 22.40
CA GLN A 33 4.75 16.63 23.39
C GLN A 33 4.72 18.15 23.19
N GLU A 34 4.10 18.62 22.12
CA GLU A 34 3.47 19.94 22.15
C GLU A 34 2.13 19.80 22.90
N SER A 35 1.81 20.77 23.75
CA SER A 35 0.63 20.74 24.63
C SER A 35 -0.68 20.45 23.87
N GLU A 36 -0.79 20.89 22.62
CA GLU A 36 -1.97 20.66 21.78
C GLU A 36 -2.12 19.20 21.32
N LEU A 37 -1.02 18.45 21.14
CA LEU A 37 -1.04 17.05 20.70
C LEU A 37 -1.26 16.06 21.85
N VAL A 38 -1.09 16.51 23.10
CA VAL A 38 -1.38 15.70 24.30
C VAL A 38 -2.88 15.41 24.42
N ASP A 39 -3.74 16.41 24.23
CA ASP A 39 -5.20 16.23 24.23
C ASP A 39 -5.70 15.35 23.07
N VAL A 40 -4.97 15.34 21.96
CA VAL A 40 -5.30 14.47 20.82
C VAL A 40 -4.96 13.01 21.12
N SER A 41 -3.83 12.78 21.82
CA SER A 41 -3.39 11.43 22.18
C SER A 41 -4.36 10.72 23.13
N THR A 42 -4.96 11.44 24.09
CA THR A 42 -5.96 10.89 25.02
C THR A 42 -7.28 10.53 24.34
N LYS A 43 -7.56 11.14 23.18
CA LYS A 43 -8.74 10.89 22.35
C LYS A 43 -8.56 9.72 21.38
N LEU A 44 -7.34 9.23 21.22
CA LEU A 44 -6.97 8.21 20.23
C LEU A 44 -7.47 6.82 20.63
N LEU A 45 -8.31 6.21 19.77
CA LEU A 45 -8.81 4.86 19.92
C LEU A 45 -7.97 3.85 19.12
N LEU A 46 -7.62 4.16 17.87
CA LEU A 46 -6.86 3.27 16.97
C LEU A 46 -5.85 4.07 16.16
N HIS A 47 -4.67 3.50 15.94
CA HIS A 47 -3.67 4.05 15.04
C HIS A 47 -3.03 2.97 14.19
N TYR A 48 -3.40 2.93 12.91
CA TYR A 48 -2.78 2.02 11.94
C TYR A 48 -1.85 2.79 11.01
N SER A 49 -0.63 2.27 10.83
CA SER A 49 0.31 2.77 9.82
C SER A 49 0.56 1.69 8.76
N PRO A 50 0.60 2.02 7.46
CA PRO A 50 0.98 1.08 6.40
C PRO A 50 2.37 0.45 6.61
N LYS A 51 3.26 1.16 7.32
CA LYS A 51 4.60 0.69 7.66
C LYS A 51 4.60 -0.37 8.79
N ALA A 52 3.50 -0.47 9.53
CA ALA A 52 3.30 -1.41 10.63
C ALA A 52 2.34 -2.55 10.23
N CYS A 53 2.40 -2.97 8.96
CA CYS A 53 1.60 -4.06 8.43
C CYS A 53 2.51 -5.22 7.99
N ARG A 54 2.18 -6.44 8.39
CA ARG A 54 2.83 -7.67 7.92
C ARG A 54 1.78 -8.71 7.58
N ASN A 55 1.82 -9.21 6.34
CA ASN A 55 0.80 -10.12 5.78
C ASN A 55 -0.60 -9.46 5.93
N PRO A 56 -1.73 -10.14 6.27
CA PRO A 56 -2.99 -9.42 6.43
C PRO A 56 -3.08 -8.70 7.79
N ILE A 57 -2.03 -8.66 8.63
CA ILE A 57 -2.11 -8.09 9.97
C ILE A 57 -1.60 -6.65 9.97
N CYS A 58 -2.38 -5.74 10.56
CA CYS A 58 -2.04 -4.35 10.79
C CYS A 58 -1.88 -4.14 12.30
N LEU A 59 -0.68 -3.77 12.75
CA LEU A 59 -0.47 -3.46 14.15
C LEU A 59 -1.17 -2.15 14.50
N ASP A 60 -1.94 -2.19 15.57
CA ASP A 60 -2.43 -0.99 16.23
C ASP A 60 -1.30 -0.39 17.08
N LEU A 61 -0.93 0.83 16.74
CA LEU A 61 0.11 1.61 17.41
C LEU A 61 -0.45 2.48 18.54
N SER A 62 -1.76 2.40 18.81
CA SER A 62 -2.37 2.98 20.00
C SER A 62 -2.04 2.16 21.26
N PRO A 63 -2.26 2.71 22.46
CA PRO A 63 -2.13 1.95 23.71
C PRO A 63 -3.09 0.76 23.85
N ASN A 64 -4.13 0.67 23.00
CA ASN A 64 -5.17 -0.35 23.13
C ASN A 64 -4.79 -1.71 22.50
N ALA A 65 -3.74 -1.75 21.67
CA ALA A 65 -3.23 -2.96 21.02
C ALA A 65 -4.30 -3.77 20.25
N LEU A 66 -5.30 -3.10 19.68
CA LEU A 66 -6.40 -3.71 18.94
C LEU A 66 -5.98 -3.98 17.48
N HIS A 67 -5.11 -4.96 17.28
CA HIS A 67 -4.54 -5.27 15.97
C HIS A 67 -5.62 -5.61 14.94
N GLY A 68 -5.51 -4.97 13.78
CA GLY A 68 -6.45 -5.09 12.68
C GLY A 68 -6.05 -6.16 11.67
N ARG A 69 -7.02 -6.54 10.82
CA ARG A 69 -6.77 -7.39 9.67
C ARG A 69 -7.15 -6.68 8.37
N LEU A 70 -6.18 -6.48 7.48
CA LEU A 70 -6.42 -5.98 6.14
C LEU A 70 -7.18 -7.04 5.33
N THR A 71 -8.33 -6.66 4.81
CA THR A 71 -9.16 -7.46 3.90
C THR A 71 -9.32 -6.72 2.58
N GLY A 72 -9.59 -7.46 1.50
CA GLY A 72 -9.77 -6.91 0.16
C GLY A 72 -8.94 -7.63 -0.89
N LYS A 73 -9.19 -7.28 -2.16
CA LYS A 73 -8.44 -7.83 -3.30
C LYS A 73 -7.10 -7.10 -3.41
N LYS A 74 -6.02 -7.77 -2.99
CA LYS A 74 -4.66 -7.26 -3.19
C LYS A 74 -4.30 -7.39 -4.67
N VAL A 75 -4.23 -6.26 -5.36
CA VAL A 75 -3.64 -6.17 -6.70
C VAL A 75 -2.21 -5.70 -6.55
N VAL A 76 -1.28 -6.47 -7.11
CA VAL A 76 0.14 -6.12 -7.16
C VAL A 76 0.53 -6.01 -8.62
N ASN A 77 1.26 -4.96 -8.96
CA ASN A 77 1.88 -4.85 -10.28
C ASN A 77 3.21 -5.60 -10.21
N TRP A 78 3.40 -6.49 -11.18
CA TRP A 78 4.66 -7.20 -11.36
C TRP A 78 5.34 -6.69 -12.62
N ASP A 79 6.66 -6.63 -12.59
CA ASP A 79 7.43 -6.37 -13.79
C ASP A 79 7.31 -7.57 -14.74
N ILE A 80 6.96 -7.33 -16.00
CA ILE A 80 6.75 -8.39 -16.99
C ILE A 80 8.03 -9.21 -17.22
N LYS A 81 9.21 -8.57 -17.15
CA LYS A 81 10.50 -9.24 -17.24
C LYS A 81 10.67 -10.25 -16.11
N ASP A 82 10.34 -9.86 -14.88
CA ASP A 82 10.47 -10.73 -13.71
C ASP A 82 9.48 -11.90 -13.80
N MET A 83 8.25 -11.64 -14.25
CA MET A 83 7.26 -12.71 -14.49
C MET A 83 7.74 -13.72 -15.52
N ILE A 84 8.31 -13.26 -16.64
CA ILE A 84 8.88 -14.12 -17.68
C ILE A 84 10.08 -14.92 -17.13
N ASN A 85 10.98 -14.27 -16.38
CA ASN A 85 12.15 -14.92 -15.81
C ASN A 85 11.77 -16.01 -14.79
N CYS A 86 10.74 -15.79 -13.97
CA CYS A 86 10.26 -16.79 -13.00
C CYS A 86 9.77 -18.10 -13.63
N VAL A 87 9.28 -18.06 -14.87
CA VAL A 87 8.78 -19.25 -15.57
C VAL A 87 9.81 -19.91 -16.49
N GLY A 88 11.06 -19.43 -16.50
CA GLY A 88 12.16 -19.97 -17.34
C GLY A 88 12.67 -19.02 -18.42
N GLY A 89 12.26 -17.75 -18.39
CA GLY A 89 12.71 -16.72 -19.31
C GLY A 89 11.99 -16.73 -20.65
N LEU A 90 12.47 -15.90 -21.58
CA LEU A 90 11.89 -15.75 -22.92
C LEU A 90 11.77 -17.07 -23.72
N PRO A 91 12.71 -18.03 -23.63
CA PRO A 91 12.63 -19.27 -24.42
C PRO A 91 11.36 -20.09 -24.18
N VAL A 92 10.75 -20.00 -22.99
CA VAL A 92 9.50 -20.71 -22.66
C VAL A 92 8.31 -20.20 -23.48
N LEU A 93 8.41 -19.00 -24.05
CA LEU A 93 7.36 -18.44 -24.91
C LEU A 93 7.48 -18.89 -26.37
N PHE A 94 8.61 -19.47 -26.80
CA PHE A 94 8.86 -19.80 -28.21
C PHE A 94 7.81 -20.76 -28.81
N PRO A 95 7.39 -21.86 -28.15
CA PRO A 95 6.38 -22.75 -28.70
C PRO A 95 5.02 -22.05 -28.93
N VAL A 96 4.66 -21.09 -28.08
CA VAL A 96 3.42 -20.31 -28.21
C VAL A 96 3.53 -19.34 -29.39
N LEU A 97 4.68 -18.67 -29.54
CA LEU A 97 4.94 -17.75 -30.65
C LEU A 97 4.94 -18.48 -32.00
N GLU A 98 5.53 -19.67 -32.06
CA GLU A 98 5.52 -20.54 -33.26
C GLU A 98 4.09 -20.92 -33.64
N GLN A 99 3.24 -21.28 -32.67
CA GLN A 99 1.83 -21.59 -32.94
C GLN A 99 1.02 -20.37 -33.39
N LEU A 100 1.27 -19.18 -32.82
CA LEU A 100 0.59 -17.94 -33.24
C LEU A 100 0.95 -17.53 -34.67
N ALA A 101 2.21 -17.75 -35.08
CA ALA A 101 2.64 -17.52 -36.45
C ALA A 101 1.90 -18.41 -37.46
N LEU A 102 1.51 -19.62 -37.06
CA LEU A 102 0.73 -20.54 -37.89
C LEU A 102 -0.77 -20.19 -37.93
N VAL A 103 -1.30 -19.57 -36.86
CA VAL A 103 -2.72 -19.19 -36.74
C VAL A 103 -3.04 -17.84 -37.39
N THR A 104 -2.04 -17.00 -37.64
CA THR A 104 -2.22 -15.69 -38.30
C THR A 104 -1.65 -15.71 -39.72
N PRO A 105 -2.37 -16.24 -40.73
CA PRO A 105 -1.91 -16.20 -42.11
C PRO A 105 -2.15 -14.78 -42.67
N GLY A 106 -1.22 -13.85 -42.41
CA GLY A 106 -1.33 -12.50 -42.99
C GLY A 106 -0.54 -11.40 -42.29
N LEU A 107 0.79 -11.47 -42.30
CA LEU A 107 1.62 -10.27 -42.38
C LEU A 107 2.82 -10.57 -43.30
N GLN A 108 2.52 -10.84 -44.57
CA GLN A 108 3.55 -10.88 -45.61
C GLN A 108 4.05 -9.46 -45.84
N THR A 109 5.29 -9.23 -45.42
CA THR A 109 6.32 -8.37 -46.03
C THR A 109 5.83 -7.38 -47.09
N SER A 110 5.83 -6.10 -46.75
CA SER A 110 5.99 -5.02 -47.73
C SER A 110 7.17 -4.15 -47.30
N ASP A 111 8.38 -4.57 -47.65
CA ASP A 111 9.51 -3.65 -47.84
C ASP A 111 9.87 -3.68 -49.35
N PRO A 112 10.09 -2.51 -49.99
CA PRO A 112 10.63 -2.42 -51.34
C PRO A 112 12.13 -2.72 -51.42
#